data_AF-A0A7J7MJF4-F1
#
_entry.id   AF-A0A7J7MJF4-F1
#
_cell.length_a   1.000
_cell.length_b   1.000
_cell.length_c   1.000
_cell.angle_alpha   90.00
_cell.angle_beta   90.00
_cell.angle_gamma   90.00
#
_symmetry.space_group_name_H-M   'P 1'
#
loop_
_entity.id
_entity.type
_entity.pdbx_description
1 polymer ?
#
loop_
_entity_poly.entity_id
_entity_poly.type
_entity_poly.pdbx_seq_one_letter_code
_entity_poly.pdbx_strand_id
1 'polypeptide(L)'
;MMKELQELHSSLEEAKADIVGFWALRFLIKKEMLPITLVKSMYVSFLAGCFRSLVTILLDEISKEQALQYNWLLEKGAIVLHLDGTFSVNFLEVEEAVESLSREILTIQAKGDKAAAKLLLEEYGKMTEVMRAALDRLEIIQVPVDIAPIFGTDEKILLQNP
;
A
#
# COMPACT_ATOMS: atom_id res chain seq x y z
N MET A 1 -1.86 15.86 -16.85
CA MET A 1 -1.69 14.86 -15.77
C MET A 1 -0.22 14.51 -15.53
N MET A 2 0.45 13.64 -16.33
CA MET A 2 1.88 13.27 -16.09
C MET A 2 2.85 14.47 -15.95
N LYS A 3 2.66 15.53 -16.74
CA LYS A 3 3.56 16.70 -16.75
C LYS A 3 3.42 17.63 -15.53
N GLU A 4 2.32 17.58 -14.79
CA GLU A 4 2.04 18.58 -13.74
C GLU A 4 2.55 18.14 -12.36
N LEU A 5 2.54 16.83 -12.07
CA LEU A 5 2.98 16.28 -10.78
C LEU A 5 4.50 16.03 -10.71
N GLN A 6 5.18 15.89 -11.86
CA GLN A 6 6.64 15.68 -11.96
C GLN A 6 7.10 14.50 -11.06
N GLU A 7 8.02 14.75 -10.12
CA GLU A 7 8.63 13.76 -9.23
C GLU A 7 7.62 13.11 -8.27
N LEU A 8 6.50 13.77 -7.99
CA LEU A 8 5.44 13.26 -7.11
C LEU A 8 4.50 12.30 -7.83
N HIS A 9 4.61 12.18 -9.15
CA HIS A 9 3.68 11.42 -9.95
C HIS A 9 3.78 9.92 -9.67
N SER A 10 4.97 9.34 -9.51
CA SER A 10 5.12 7.88 -9.32
C SER A 10 4.41 7.42 -8.06
N SER A 11 4.78 7.97 -6.89
CA SER A 11 4.16 7.57 -5.62
C SER A 11 2.65 7.84 -5.56
N LEU A 12 2.18 8.97 -6.10
CA LEU A 12 0.73 9.25 -6.06
C LEU A 12 -0.06 8.35 -7.02
N GLU A 13 0.50 8.00 -8.19
CA GLU A 13 -0.14 7.07 -9.13
C GLU A 13 -0.13 5.62 -8.61
N GLU A 14 0.92 5.19 -7.94
CA GLU A 14 0.99 3.88 -7.30
C GLU A 14 -0.02 3.79 -6.14
N ALA A 15 -0.05 4.79 -5.26
CA ALA A 15 -1.04 4.87 -4.18
C ALA A 15 -2.48 4.86 -4.73
N LYS A 16 -2.71 5.55 -5.85
CA LYS A 16 -4.00 5.51 -6.56
C LYS A 16 -4.33 4.11 -7.05
N ALA A 17 -3.40 3.45 -7.73
CA ALA A 17 -3.63 2.14 -8.33
C ALA A 17 -4.03 1.12 -7.26
N ASP A 18 -3.35 1.12 -6.12
CA ASP A 18 -3.67 0.27 -4.98
C ASP A 18 -5.05 0.60 -4.40
N ILE A 19 -5.26 1.83 -3.92
CA ILE A 19 -6.47 2.18 -3.16
C ILE A 19 -7.74 2.18 -4.01
N VAL A 20 -7.65 2.65 -5.26
CA VAL A 20 -8.77 2.60 -6.22
C VAL A 20 -9.01 1.16 -6.65
N GLY A 21 -7.99 0.31 -6.68
CA GLY A 21 -8.13 -1.13 -6.87
C GLY A 21 -9.04 -1.76 -5.80
N PHE A 22 -8.86 -1.41 -4.53
CA PHE A 22 -9.74 -1.87 -3.45
C PHE A 22 -11.17 -1.34 -3.58
N TRP A 23 -11.32 -0.06 -3.92
CA TRP A 23 -12.64 0.51 -4.18
C TRP A 23 -13.34 -0.24 -5.33
N ALA A 24 -12.62 -0.54 -6.42
CA ALA A 24 -13.15 -1.24 -7.58
C ALA A 24 -13.51 -2.71 -7.25
N LEU A 25 -12.67 -3.43 -6.51
CA LEU A 25 -13.00 -4.78 -6.03
C LEU A 25 -14.27 -4.77 -5.18
N ARG A 26 -14.40 -3.79 -4.27
CA ARG A 26 -15.61 -3.64 -3.46
C ARG A 26 -16.84 -3.33 -4.31
N PHE A 27 -16.70 -2.47 -5.32
CA PHE A 27 -17.75 -2.18 -6.30
C PHE A 27 -18.20 -3.45 -7.05
N LEU A 28 -17.26 -4.25 -7.55
CA LEU A 28 -17.57 -5.51 -8.24
C LEU A 28 -18.29 -6.52 -7.34
N ILE A 29 -17.91 -6.61 -6.07
CA ILE A 29 -18.62 -7.42 -5.07
C ILE A 29 -20.06 -6.91 -4.87
N LYS A 30 -20.26 -5.60 -4.73
CA LYS A 30 -21.61 -4.99 -4.61
C LYS A 30 -22.48 -5.21 -5.86
N LYS A 31 -21.85 -5.40 -7.03
CA LYS A 31 -22.52 -5.74 -8.29
C LYS A 31 -22.72 -7.24 -8.49
N GLU A 32 -22.44 -8.06 -7.48
CA GLU A 32 -22.55 -9.52 -7.53
C GLU A 32 -21.67 -10.16 -8.61
N MET A 33 -20.66 -9.43 -9.10
CA MET A 33 -19.69 -9.93 -10.09
C MET A 33 -18.53 -10.68 -9.44
N LEU A 34 -18.35 -10.51 -8.12
CA LEU A 34 -17.36 -11.20 -7.31
C LEU A 34 -18.01 -11.73 -6.01
N PRO A 35 -17.54 -12.87 -5.45
CA PRO A 35 -18.11 -13.42 -4.22
C PRO A 35 -17.96 -12.48 -3.01
N ILE A 36 -19.02 -12.35 -2.20
CA ILE A 36 -19.01 -11.60 -0.93
C ILE A 36 -17.98 -12.13 0.07
N THR A 37 -17.64 -13.41 -0.03
CA THR A 37 -16.64 -14.07 0.81
C THR A 37 -15.24 -13.44 0.66
N LEU A 38 -14.97 -12.74 -0.44
CA LEU A 38 -13.69 -12.07 -0.69
C LEU A 38 -13.47 -10.80 0.15
N VAL A 39 -14.52 -10.17 0.70
CA VAL A 39 -14.39 -8.88 1.40
C VAL A 39 -13.38 -8.97 2.55
N LYS A 40 -13.50 -10.02 3.38
CA LYS A 40 -12.61 -10.19 4.53
C LYS A 40 -11.18 -10.48 4.11
N SER A 41 -10.98 -11.46 3.22
CA SER A 41 -9.64 -11.84 2.76
C SER A 41 -8.95 -10.69 2.04
N MET A 42 -9.68 -9.92 1.23
CA MET A 42 -9.13 -8.77 0.50
C MET A 42 -8.47 -7.75 1.44
N TYR A 43 -9.20 -7.26 2.44
CA TYR A 43 -8.67 -6.24 3.35
C TYR A 43 -7.60 -6.79 4.31
N VAL A 44 -7.76 -8.02 4.79
CA VAL A 44 -6.76 -8.64 5.69
C VAL A 44 -5.46 -8.92 4.94
N SER A 45 -5.53 -9.45 3.71
CA SER A 45 -4.35 -9.66 2.87
C SER A 45 -3.69 -8.35 2.47
N PHE A 46 -4.46 -7.29 2.25
CA PHE A 46 -3.91 -5.96 2.03
C PHE A 46 -3.14 -5.46 3.25
N LEU A 47 -3.72 -5.51 4.45
CA LEU A 47 -3.03 -5.09 5.68
C LEU A 47 -1.71 -5.86 5.88
N ALA A 48 -1.73 -7.18 5.67
CA ALA A 48 -0.51 -7.98 5.69
C ALA A 48 0.49 -7.57 4.59
N GLY A 49 -0.03 -7.27 3.39
CA GLY A 49 0.72 -6.77 2.25
C GLY A 49 1.41 -5.43 2.51
N CYS A 50 0.76 -4.51 3.24
CA CYS A 50 1.39 -3.27 3.68
C CYS A 50 2.67 -3.58 4.47
N PHE A 51 2.61 -4.45 5.49
CA PHE A 51 3.80 -4.80 6.25
C PHE A 51 4.90 -5.43 5.41
N ARG A 52 4.56 -6.30 4.44
CA ARG A 52 5.56 -6.84 3.50
C ARG A 52 6.25 -5.73 2.71
N SER A 53 5.49 -4.80 2.12
CA SER A 53 6.06 -3.67 1.38
C SER A 53 6.84 -2.71 2.29
N LEU A 54 6.40 -2.55 3.55
CA LEU A 54 7.08 -1.74 4.56
C LEU A 54 8.39 -2.39 5.03
N VAL A 55 8.58 -3.72 4.98
CA VAL A 55 9.87 -4.35 5.31
C VAL A 55 10.94 -3.97 4.29
N THR A 56 10.58 -3.78 3.02
CA THR A 56 11.48 -3.25 1.99
C THR A 56 11.93 -1.81 2.28
N ILE A 57 11.20 -1.06 3.13
CA ILE A 57 11.54 0.32 3.54
C ILE A 57 12.73 0.41 4.48
N LEU A 58 13.13 -0.69 5.15
CA LEU A 58 14.33 -0.73 5.98
C LEU A 58 15.63 -0.57 5.15
N LEU A 59 15.55 -0.54 3.81
CA LEU A 59 16.68 -0.47 2.87
C LEU A 59 16.89 0.94 2.27
N ASP A 60 16.67 1.99 3.06
CA ASP A 60 16.98 3.42 2.79
C ASP A 60 16.02 4.24 1.90
N GLU A 61 14.97 3.66 1.31
CA GLU A 61 13.94 4.44 0.59
C GLU A 61 12.52 4.10 1.07
N ILE A 62 11.91 5.00 1.85
CA ILE A 62 10.49 4.91 2.23
C ILE A 62 9.65 5.01 0.97
N SER A 63 8.97 3.92 0.63
CA SER A 63 7.82 3.91 -0.27
C SER A 63 6.75 4.86 0.30
N LYS A 64 6.71 6.08 -0.23
CA LYS A 64 5.79 7.13 0.23
C LYS A 64 4.34 6.74 -0.03
N GLU A 65 4.09 5.98 -1.08
CA GLU A 65 2.79 5.46 -1.45
C GLU A 65 2.23 4.45 -0.44
N GLN A 66 3.06 3.53 0.07
CA GLN A 66 2.63 2.57 1.09
C GLN A 66 2.46 3.25 2.45
N ALA A 67 3.38 4.16 2.79
CA ALA A 67 3.26 4.95 4.01
C ALA A 67 1.98 5.81 4.01
N LEU A 68 1.66 6.45 2.89
CA LEU A 68 0.44 7.24 2.69
C LEU A 68 -0.81 6.40 2.97
N GLN A 69 -0.93 5.24 2.32
CA GLN A 69 -2.09 4.37 2.47
C GLN A 69 -2.21 3.86 3.92
N TYR A 70 -1.12 3.39 4.50
CA TYR A 70 -1.11 2.89 5.87
C TYR A 70 -1.53 3.98 6.88
N ASN A 71 -0.88 5.15 6.82
CA ASN A 71 -1.14 6.22 7.79
C ASN A 71 -2.56 6.79 7.64
N TRP A 72 -3.08 6.91 6.41
CA TRP A 72 -4.47 7.33 6.19
C TRP A 72 -5.45 6.33 6.80
N LEU A 73 -5.29 5.04 6.54
CA LEU A 73 -6.19 4.01 7.04
C LEU A 73 -6.10 3.84 8.55
N LEU A 74 -4.93 4.05 9.14
CA LEU A 74 -4.75 4.11 10.58
C LEU A 74 -5.49 5.31 11.18
N GLU A 75 -5.34 6.50 10.60
CA GLU A 75 -6.03 7.72 11.07
C GLU A 75 -7.56 7.59 10.99
N LYS A 76 -8.07 7.02 9.89
CA LYS A 76 -9.52 6.80 9.72
C LYS A 76 -10.06 5.61 10.53
N GLY A 77 -9.23 4.96 11.35
CA GLY A 77 -9.65 3.85 12.20
C GLY A 77 -9.97 2.56 11.44
N ALA A 78 -9.62 2.48 10.15
CA ALA A 78 -9.74 1.29 9.32
C ALA A 78 -8.69 0.23 9.67
N ILE A 79 -7.51 0.66 10.13
CA ILE A 79 -6.50 -0.18 10.76
C ILE A 79 -6.51 0.12 12.26
N VAL A 80 -6.52 -0.93 13.07
CA VAL A 80 -6.48 -0.82 14.54
C VAL A 80 -5.20 -1.47 15.03
N LEU A 81 -4.39 -0.70 15.76
CA LEU A 81 -3.27 -1.19 16.56
C LEU A 81 -3.79 -1.63 17.94
N HIS A 82 -3.48 -2.87 18.31
CA HIS A 82 -3.81 -3.44 19.62
C HIS A 82 -2.69 -3.23 20.64
N LEU A 83 -3.02 -3.40 21.92
CA LEU A 83 -2.05 -3.25 23.03
C LEU A 83 -0.89 -4.26 22.97
N ASP A 84 -1.11 -5.43 22.38
CA ASP A 84 -0.08 -6.45 22.16
C ASP A 84 0.82 -6.15 20.95
N GLY A 85 0.59 -5.02 20.27
CA GLY A 85 1.32 -4.60 19.09
C GLY A 85 0.78 -5.17 17.78
N THR A 86 -0.20 -6.08 17.80
CA THR A 86 -0.78 -6.62 16.57
C THR A 86 -1.71 -5.63 15.87
N PHE A 87 -2.00 -5.87 14.59
CA PHE A 87 -2.88 -5.02 13.79
C PHE A 87 -4.09 -5.81 13.29
N SER A 88 -5.24 -5.14 13.19
CA SER A 88 -6.44 -5.71 12.59
C SER A 88 -7.16 -4.70 11.70
N VAL A 89 -8.03 -5.20 10.83
CA VAL A 89 -8.92 -4.38 10.00
C VAL A 89 -10.22 -4.12 10.76
N ASN A 90 -10.62 -2.87 10.86
CA ASN A 90 -11.96 -2.48 11.28
C ASN A 90 -12.91 -2.47 10.07
N PHE A 91 -13.70 -3.54 9.93
CA PHE A 91 -14.61 -3.69 8.79
C PHE A 91 -15.77 -2.68 8.76
N LEU A 92 -16.02 -1.94 9.84
CA LEU A 92 -17.03 -0.89 9.85
C LEU A 92 -16.53 0.39 9.16
N GLU A 93 -15.22 0.65 9.25
CA GLU A 93 -14.61 1.91 8.79
C GLU A 93 -13.80 1.75 7.49
N VAL A 94 -13.29 0.54 7.20
CA VAL A 94 -12.36 0.31 6.09
C VAL A 94 -12.90 0.70 4.73
N GLU A 95 -14.20 0.52 4.49
CA GLU A 95 -14.81 0.87 3.21
C GLU A 95 -14.83 2.39 2.98
N GLU A 96 -15.16 3.16 4.01
CA GLU A 96 -15.22 4.63 3.97
C GLU A 96 -13.82 5.24 3.93
N ALA A 97 -12.86 4.65 4.65
CA ALA A 97 -11.46 5.06 4.60
C ALA A 97 -10.83 4.85 3.21
N VAL A 98 -11.12 3.72 2.55
CA VAL A 98 -10.66 3.43 1.18
C VAL A 98 -11.32 4.37 0.18
N GLU A 99 -12.62 4.61 0.29
CA GLU A 99 -13.34 5.53 -0.58
C GLU A 99 -12.83 6.97 -0.43
N SER A 100 -12.59 7.44 0.80
CA SER A 100 -12.12 8.79 1.07
C SER A 100 -10.72 9.03 0.50
N LEU A 101 -9.77 8.11 0.69
CA LEU A 101 -8.43 8.25 0.09
C LEU A 101 -8.49 8.17 -1.45
N SER A 102 -9.31 7.27 -2.00
CA SER A 102 -9.51 7.18 -3.46
C SER A 102 -9.99 8.51 -4.02
N ARG A 103 -11.01 9.12 -3.38
CA ARG A 103 -11.58 10.41 -3.76
C ARG A 103 -10.56 11.53 -3.67
N GLU A 104 -9.77 11.57 -2.60
CA GLU A 104 -8.74 12.60 -2.37
C GLU A 104 -7.71 12.57 -3.51
N ILE A 105 -7.09 11.40 -3.75
CA ILE A 105 -6.07 11.24 -4.78
C ILE A 105 -6.63 11.56 -6.17
N LEU A 106 -7.79 11.02 -6.52
CA LEU A 106 -8.42 11.27 -7.83
C LEU A 106 -8.77 12.76 -8.02
N THR A 107 -9.22 13.45 -6.96
CA THR A 107 -9.55 14.88 -7.02
C THR A 107 -8.30 15.73 -7.24
N ILE A 108 -7.22 15.44 -6.51
CA ILE A 108 -5.93 16.11 -6.67
C ILE A 108 -5.42 15.95 -8.10
N GLN A 109 -5.43 14.72 -8.63
CA GLN A 109 -4.96 14.44 -9.98
C GLN A 109 -5.84 15.07 -11.07
N ALA A 110 -7.17 15.04 -10.90
CA ALA A 110 -8.11 15.64 -11.85
C ALA A 110 -7.93 17.16 -11.94
N LYS A 111 -7.58 17.82 -10.84
CA LYS A 111 -7.28 19.26 -10.78
C LYS A 111 -5.86 19.61 -11.21
N GLY A 112 -4.95 18.65 -11.28
CA GLY A 112 -3.53 18.93 -11.46
C GLY A 112 -2.90 19.64 -10.25
N ASP A 113 -3.48 19.48 -9.04
CA ASP A 113 -3.10 20.25 -7.87
C ASP A 113 -1.80 19.72 -7.22
N LYS A 114 -0.67 20.19 -7.74
CA LYS A 114 0.66 19.78 -7.27
C LYS A 114 0.90 20.14 -5.80
N ALA A 115 0.34 21.25 -5.32
CA ALA A 115 0.52 21.68 -3.93
C ALA A 115 -0.21 20.74 -2.97
N ALA A 116 -1.47 20.39 -3.27
CA ALA A 116 -2.21 19.40 -2.50
C ALA A 116 -1.54 18.01 -2.53
N ALA A 117 -1.04 17.58 -3.70
CA ALA A 117 -0.30 16.32 -3.81
C ALA A 117 0.93 16.29 -2.89
N LYS A 118 1.69 17.39 -2.85
CA LYS A 118 2.86 17.52 -1.99
C LYS A 118 2.48 17.45 -0.51
N LEU A 119 1.45 18.19 -0.11
CA LEU A 119 0.98 18.21 1.28
C LEU A 119 0.51 16.82 1.73
N LEU A 120 -0.26 16.12 0.89
CA LEU A 120 -0.73 14.76 1.20
C LEU A 120 0.44 13.80 1.45
N LEU A 121 1.49 13.86 0.62
CA LEU A 121 2.68 13.02 0.77
C LEU A 121 3.58 13.45 1.93
N GLU A 122 3.67 14.75 2.25
CA GLU A 122 4.41 15.23 3.43
C GLU A 122 3.72 14.82 4.73
N GLU A 123 2.39 14.83 4.74
CA GLU A 123 1.60 14.51 5.92
C GLU A 123 1.59 13.01 6.19
N TYR A 124 1.27 12.20 5.18
CA TYR A 124 1.03 10.76 5.34
C TYR A 124 2.11 9.87 4.72
N GLY A 125 2.93 10.36 3.79
CA GLY A 125 3.98 9.58 3.12
C GLY A 125 5.27 9.42 3.93
N LYS A 126 5.18 9.39 5.27
CA LYS A 126 6.32 9.36 6.19
C LYS A 126 6.31 8.14 7.12
N MET A 127 7.50 7.74 7.55
CA MET A 127 7.67 6.73 8.61
C MET A 127 7.16 7.30 9.94
N THR A 128 6.12 6.70 10.50
CA THR A 128 5.61 7.03 11.84
C THR A 128 6.23 6.11 12.89
N GLU A 129 6.18 6.51 14.16
CA GLU A 129 6.71 5.68 15.26
C GLU A 129 5.99 4.34 15.36
N VAL A 130 4.67 4.33 15.13
CA VAL A 130 3.86 3.10 15.10
C VAL A 130 4.35 2.14 14.01
N MET A 131 4.63 2.68 12.82
CA MET A 131 5.14 1.91 11.69
C MET A 131 6.54 1.37 11.96
N ARG A 132 7.44 2.21 12.51
CA ARG A 132 8.79 1.81 12.89
C ARG A 132 8.78 0.68 13.91
N ALA A 133 8.02 0.83 14.99
CA ALA A 133 7.88 -0.21 16.01
C ALA A 133 7.32 -1.53 15.44
N ALA A 134 6.45 -1.47 14.42
CA ALA A 134 5.98 -2.67 13.74
C ALA A 134 7.07 -3.36 12.91
N LEU A 135 7.91 -2.57 12.22
CA LEU A 135 9.02 -3.05 11.42
C LEU A 135 10.14 -3.65 12.27
N ASP A 136 10.50 -3.00 13.37
CA ASP A 136 11.53 -3.49 14.30
C ASP A 136 11.20 -4.92 14.78
N ARG A 137 9.92 -5.22 15.00
CA ARG A 137 9.50 -6.59 15.38
C ARG A 137 9.66 -7.60 14.26
N LEU A 138 9.46 -7.21 13.00
CA LEU A 138 9.68 -8.07 11.84
C LEU A 138 11.17 -8.35 11.62
N GLU A 139 12.01 -7.36 11.89
CA GLU A 139 13.46 -7.49 11.87
C GLU A 139 13.96 -8.44 12.98
N ILE A 140 13.45 -8.30 14.21
CA ILE A 140 13.81 -9.17 15.35
C ILE A 140 13.55 -10.66 15.05
N ILE A 141 12.46 -10.98 14.34
CA ILE A 141 12.12 -12.36 13.98
C ILE A 141 12.71 -12.80 12.63
N GLN A 142 13.53 -11.95 12.00
CA GLN A 142 14.26 -12.22 10.75
C GLN A 142 13.35 -12.64 9.59
N VAL A 143 12.23 -11.94 9.39
CA VAL A 143 11.39 -12.18 8.20
C VAL A 143 12.20 -11.83 6.93
N PRO A 144 12.32 -12.74 5.94
CA PRO A 144 12.96 -12.41 4.68
C PRO A 144 12.24 -11.25 3.97
N VAL A 145 13.01 -10.30 3.42
CA VAL A 145 12.48 -9.10 2.74
C VAL A 145 11.85 -9.47 1.39
N ASP A 146 12.56 -10.27 0.60
CA ASP A 146 12.14 -10.71 -0.73
C ASP A 146 12.85 -12.02 -1.12
N ILE A 147 12.58 -12.51 -2.31
CA ILE A 147 13.15 -13.74 -2.88
C ILE A 147 14.38 -13.42 -3.75
N ALA A 148 15.40 -14.27 -3.66
CA ALA A 148 16.49 -14.31 -4.65
C ALA A 148 16.18 -15.43 -5.65
N PRO A 149 15.72 -15.11 -6.88
CA PRO A 149 15.31 -16.15 -7.81
C PRO A 149 16.50 -16.97 -8.29
N ILE A 150 16.34 -18.30 -8.29
CA ILE A 150 17.28 -19.25 -8.90
C ILE A 150 16.59 -19.80 -10.15
N PHE A 151 16.99 -19.31 -11.32
CA PHE A 151 16.38 -19.68 -12.59
C PHE A 151 17.04 -20.95 -13.15
N GLY A 152 16.33 -22.07 -13.09
CA GLY A 152 16.84 -23.38 -13.57
C GLY A 152 17.07 -23.50 -15.08
N THR A 153 16.78 -22.46 -15.86
CA THR A 153 16.94 -22.41 -17.32
C THR A 153 18.17 -21.64 -17.81
N ASP A 154 18.80 -20.83 -16.97
CA ASP A 154 19.86 -19.89 -17.40
C ASP A 154 21.18 -20.60 -17.75
N GLU A 155 21.51 -21.70 -17.06
CA GLU A 155 22.70 -22.50 -17.39
C GLU A 155 22.60 -23.17 -18.77
N LYS A 156 21.39 -23.48 -19.25
CA LYS A 156 21.21 -24.13 -20.56
C LYS A 156 21.12 -23.14 -21.72
N ILE A 157 20.67 -21.92 -21.49
CA ILE A 157 20.52 -20.90 -22.55
C ILE A 157 21.85 -20.20 -22.83
N LEU A 158 22.69 -19.99 -21.81
CA LEU A 158 24.02 -19.39 -21.98
C LEU A 158 25.04 -20.33 -22.68
N LEU A 159 24.82 -21.65 -22.64
CA LEU A 159 25.64 -22.65 -23.32
C LEU A 159 25.22 -22.95 -24.78
N GLN A 160 24.15 -22.30 -25.28
CA GLN A 160 23.61 -22.55 -26.63
C GLN A 160 23.84 -21.42 -27.64
N ASN A 161 24.57 -20.35 -27.26
CA ASN A 161 25.00 -19.31 -28.20
C ASN A 161 26.54 -19.30 -28.34
N PRO A 162 27.12 -19.89 -29.40
CA PRO A 162 28.52 -19.66 -29.80
C PRO A 162 28.74 -18.25 -30.38
#